data_AF-A0A6J1I9T4-F1
#
_entry.id   AF-A0A6J1I9T4-F1
#
_cell.length_a   1.000
_cell.length_b   1.000
_cell.length_c   1.000
_cell.angle_alpha   90.00
_cell.angle_beta   90.00
_cell.angle_gamma   90.00
#
_symmetry.space_group_name_H-M   'P 1'
#
loop_
_entity.id
_entity.type
_entity.pdbx_description
1 polymer ?
#
loop_
_entity_poly.entity_id
_entity_poly.type
_entity_poly.pdbx_seq_one_letter_code
_entity_poly.pdbx_strand_id
1 'polypeptide(L)'
;MNTSTELTFNIVTLGAKPDEKTDALPVLQTTWAKACDSSKPAIIYVPEDIFFVRSARFNGPCKNNAITVLIDGTLVASSDIQVLAESSSWILFNHINGLFISGGLIDGQGTALWNYKHPGKSCPI
;
A
#
# COMPACT_ATOMS: atom_id res chain seq x y z
N MET A 1 32.81 2.85 -0.42
CA MET A 1 31.36 2.61 -0.43
C MET A 1 30.78 3.49 -1.52
N ASN A 2 30.25 2.90 -2.60
CA ASN A 2 29.71 3.65 -3.73
C ASN A 2 28.27 4.03 -3.34
N THR A 3 28.06 5.22 -2.80
CA THR A 3 26.72 5.67 -2.40
C THR A 3 25.92 6.02 -3.66
N SER A 4 25.22 5.03 -4.20
CA SER A 4 24.19 5.27 -5.21
C SER A 4 23.12 6.17 -4.59
N THR A 5 22.84 7.31 -5.21
CA THR A 5 21.83 8.26 -4.74
C THR A 5 20.46 7.59 -4.80
N GLU A 6 19.86 7.32 -3.65
CA GLU A 6 18.52 6.76 -3.53
C GLU A 6 17.46 7.75 -4.04
N LEU A 7 16.48 7.27 -4.81
CA LEU A 7 15.39 8.09 -5.33
C LEU A 7 14.18 8.00 -4.42
N THR A 8 13.69 9.12 -3.92
CA THR A 8 12.48 9.16 -3.08
C THR A 8 11.28 9.63 -3.89
N PHE A 9 10.19 8.86 -3.85
CA PHE A 9 8.90 9.17 -4.43
C PHE A 9 7.88 9.38 -3.32
N ASN A 10 7.56 10.65 -3.04
CA ASN A 10 6.55 11.04 -2.06
C ASN A 10 5.15 10.95 -2.67
N ILE A 11 4.24 10.22 -2.02
CA ILE A 11 2.89 10.00 -2.54
C ILE A 11 2.05 11.29 -2.60
N VAL A 12 2.25 12.25 -1.68
CA VAL A 12 1.53 13.54 -1.67
C VAL A 12 1.99 14.42 -2.82
N THR A 13 3.30 14.45 -3.09
CA THR A 13 3.84 15.12 -4.28
C THR A 13 3.29 14.51 -5.58
N LEU A 14 2.92 13.23 -5.57
CA LEU A 14 2.29 12.53 -6.69
C LEU A 14 0.74 12.58 -6.66
N GLY A 15 0.15 13.31 -5.71
CA GLY A 15 -1.27 13.65 -5.69
C GLY A 15 -2.13 12.84 -4.71
N ALA A 16 -1.54 12.02 -3.83
CA ALA A 16 -2.29 11.36 -2.76
C ALA A 16 -2.84 12.42 -1.79
N LYS A 17 -4.09 12.25 -1.38
CA LYS A 17 -4.77 13.18 -0.47
C LYS A 17 -4.84 12.59 0.94
N PRO A 18 -4.39 13.31 1.97
CA PRO A 18 -4.49 12.88 3.36
C PRO A 18 -5.88 13.25 3.93
N ASP A 19 -6.96 12.69 3.37
CA ASP A 19 -8.34 13.05 3.73
C ASP A 19 -9.19 11.86 4.20
N GLU A 20 -8.57 10.67 4.35
CA GLU A 20 -9.20 9.39 4.72
C GLU A 20 -10.34 8.92 3.80
N LYS A 21 -10.55 9.59 2.66
CA LYS A 21 -11.71 9.39 1.81
C LYS A 21 -11.33 9.10 0.37
N THR A 22 -10.38 9.85 -0.16
CA THR A 22 -9.89 9.69 -1.51
C THR A 22 -9.00 8.45 -1.56
N ASP A 23 -9.33 7.50 -2.44
CA ASP A 23 -8.53 6.30 -2.62
C ASP A 23 -7.13 6.65 -3.15
N ALA A 24 -6.10 6.35 -2.35
CA ALA A 24 -4.71 6.57 -2.69
C ALA A 24 -4.13 5.47 -3.60
N LEU A 25 -4.88 4.38 -3.87
CA LEU A 25 -4.41 3.27 -4.72
C LEU A 25 -3.86 3.71 -6.09
N PRO A 26 -4.51 4.58 -6.88
CA PRO A 26 -3.98 4.99 -8.19
C PRO A 26 -2.63 5.71 -8.08
N VAL A 27 -2.45 6.51 -7.03
CA VAL A 27 -1.20 7.23 -6.76
C VAL A 27 -0.12 6.25 -6.30
N LEU A 28 -0.46 5.32 -5.40
CA LEU A 28 0.46 4.27 -4.97
C LEU A 28 0.89 3.35 -6.12
N GLN A 29 0.00 3.02 -7.05
CA GLN A 29 0.36 2.24 -8.25
C GLN A 29 1.32 3.00 -9.16
N THR A 30 1.07 4.30 -9.37
CA THR A 30 1.97 5.17 -10.14
C THR A 30 3.33 5.29 -9.46
N THR A 31 3.33 5.43 -8.14
CA THR A 31 4.54 5.54 -7.33
C THR A 31 5.34 4.24 -7.35
N TRP A 32 4.66 3.09 -7.20
CA TRP A 32 5.25 1.76 -7.33
C TRP A 32 5.86 1.56 -8.71
N ALA A 33 5.15 1.91 -9.78
CA ALA A 33 5.67 1.78 -11.15
C ALA A 33 6.98 2.57 -11.34
N LYS A 34 7.05 3.80 -10.82
CA LYS A 34 8.27 4.62 -10.84
C LYS A 34 9.42 4.00 -10.05
N ALA A 35 9.15 3.52 -8.83
CA ALA A 35 10.16 2.88 -7.99
C ALA A 35 10.66 1.56 -8.60
N CYS A 36 9.74 0.76 -9.13
CA CYS A 36 10.01 -0.53 -9.76
C CYS A 36 10.79 -0.37 -11.08
N ASP A 37 10.57 0.72 -11.81
CA ASP A 37 11.30 1.06 -13.03
C ASP A 37 12.66 1.76 -12.78
N SER A 38 12.96 2.13 -11.53
CA SER A 38 14.22 2.79 -11.17
C SER A 38 15.41 1.83 -11.34
N SER A 39 16.53 2.36 -11.85
CA SER A 39 17.83 1.68 -11.88
C SER A 39 18.65 1.88 -10.60
N LYS A 40 18.16 2.69 -9.66
CA LYS A 40 18.78 2.98 -8.35
C LYS A 40 17.86 2.48 -7.22
N PRO A 41 18.38 2.29 -5.99
CA PRO A 41 17.54 2.12 -4.82
C PRO A 41 16.46 3.21 -4.75
N ALA A 42 15.25 2.82 -4.37
CA ALA A 42 14.09 3.69 -4.41
C ALA A 42 13.30 3.63 -3.11
N ILE A 43 12.93 4.80 -2.57
CA ILE A 43 11.99 4.94 -1.48
C ILE A 43 10.64 5.36 -2.04
N ILE A 44 9.59 4.65 -1.65
CA ILE A 44 8.20 5.11 -1.70
C ILE A 44 7.90 5.68 -0.31
N TYR A 45 7.66 6.98 -0.23
CA TYR A 45 7.48 7.68 1.04
C TYR A 45 6.02 8.05 1.27
N VAL A 46 5.48 7.57 2.39
CA VAL A 46 4.14 7.88 2.91
C VAL A 46 4.32 8.79 4.14
N PRO A 47 4.04 10.10 4.04
CA PRO A 47 4.28 11.04 5.14
C PRO A 47 3.31 10.84 6.30
N GLU A 48 3.58 11.51 7.42
CA GLU A 48 2.76 11.53 8.63
C GLU A 48 1.38 12.16 8.39
N ASP A 49 0.43 11.32 8.00
CA ASP A 49 -0.99 11.62 7.73
C ASP A 49 -1.75 10.29 7.56
N ILE A 50 -3.07 10.34 7.32
CA ILE A 50 -3.90 9.14 7.11
C ILE A 50 -4.37 9.07 5.65
N PHE A 51 -4.07 7.95 5.00
CA PHE A 51 -4.39 7.69 3.59
C PHE A 51 -5.28 6.46 3.45
N PHE A 52 -6.48 6.65 2.90
CA PHE A 52 -7.37 5.55 2.55
C PHE A 52 -6.83 4.78 1.33
N VAL A 53 -6.79 3.45 1.44
CA VAL A 53 -6.31 2.57 0.38
C VAL A 53 -7.32 1.45 0.20
N ARG A 54 -7.89 1.32 -1.01
CA ARG A 54 -8.61 0.09 -1.40
C ARG A 54 -7.64 -1.08 -1.57
N SER A 55 -8.12 -2.23 -2.03
CA SER A 55 -7.27 -3.40 -2.28
C SER A 55 -6.14 -3.10 -3.28
N ALA A 56 -4.90 -3.14 -2.82
CA ALA A 56 -3.70 -2.81 -3.57
C ALA A 56 -2.91 -4.06 -3.99
N ARG A 57 -2.42 -4.06 -5.22
CA ARG A 57 -1.51 -5.08 -5.75
C ARG A 57 -0.30 -4.43 -6.41
N PHE A 58 0.87 -4.79 -5.93
CA PHE A 58 2.16 -4.33 -6.42
C PHE A 58 2.93 -5.52 -6.96
N ASN A 59 3.19 -5.54 -8.27
CA ASN A 59 3.86 -6.65 -8.94
C ASN A 59 5.31 -6.28 -9.28
N GLY A 60 6.19 -7.27 -9.17
CA GLY A 60 7.47 -7.31 -9.87
C GLY A 60 7.40 -8.19 -11.13
N PRO A 61 8.56 -8.58 -11.69
CA PRO A 61 9.90 -8.21 -11.25
C PRO A 61 10.20 -6.72 -11.48
N CYS A 62 11.01 -6.13 -10.60
CA CYS A 62 11.47 -4.75 -10.72
C CYS A 62 12.89 -4.67 -11.29
N LYS A 63 13.24 -3.53 -11.89
CA LYS A 63 14.57 -3.27 -12.46
C LYS A 63 15.67 -3.17 -11.40
N ASN A 64 15.32 -2.77 -10.18
CA ASN A 64 16.19 -2.82 -9.02
C ASN A 64 15.65 -3.79 -7.96
N ASN A 65 16.51 -4.12 -7.00
CA ASN A 65 16.22 -5.03 -5.88
C ASN A 65 16.40 -4.32 -4.52
N ALA A 66 16.14 -3.02 -4.47
CA ALA A 66 16.28 -2.21 -3.27
C ALA A 66 15.16 -1.16 -3.23
N ILE A 67 13.93 -1.63 -3.04
CA ILE A 67 12.76 -0.76 -2.89
C ILE A 67 12.37 -0.74 -1.42
N THR A 68 12.31 0.46 -0.85
CA THR A 68 11.84 0.71 0.50
C THR A 68 10.47 1.38 0.44
N VAL A 69 9.46 0.83 1.12
CA VAL A 69 8.23 1.54 1.45
C VAL A 69 8.41 2.09 2.86
N LEU A 70 8.68 3.39 2.96
CA LEU A 70 8.84 4.10 4.23
C LEU A 70 7.52 4.77 4.58
N ILE A 71 6.95 4.36 5.69
CA ILE A 71 5.66 4.84 6.17
C ILE A 71 5.89 5.57 7.49
N ASP A 72 5.64 6.88 7.52
CA ASP A 72 5.58 7.65 8.76
C ASP A 72 4.12 7.87 9.20
N GLY A 73 3.17 7.84 8.26
CA GLY A 73 1.74 7.96 8.52
C GLY A 73 0.99 6.65 8.72
N THR A 74 -0.28 6.67 8.31
CA THR A 74 -1.21 5.55 8.39
C THR A 74 -1.78 5.23 7.02
N LEU A 75 -1.70 3.97 6.61
CA LEU A 75 -2.54 3.42 5.55
C LEU A 75 -3.77 2.80 6.21
N VAL A 76 -4.97 3.17 5.77
CA VAL A 76 -6.23 2.67 6.34
C VAL A 76 -7.07 1.99 5.27
N ALA A 77 -7.57 0.78 5.58
CA ALA A 77 -8.45 0.02 4.70
C ALA A 77 -9.87 0.61 4.68
N SER A 78 -10.79 0.00 3.93
CA SER A 78 -12.21 0.32 4.05
C SER A 78 -12.80 -0.33 5.30
N SER A 79 -13.71 0.36 6.00
CA SER A 79 -14.55 -0.28 7.01
C SER A 79 -15.78 -0.98 6.42
N ASP A 80 -16.04 -0.80 5.12
CA ASP A 80 -17.16 -1.41 4.41
C ASP A 80 -16.83 -2.84 4.00
N ILE A 81 -17.63 -3.80 4.49
CA ILE A 81 -17.50 -5.22 4.19
C ILE A 81 -17.60 -5.53 2.69
N GLN A 82 -18.42 -4.77 1.94
CA GLN A 82 -18.56 -4.99 0.50
C GLN A 82 -17.23 -4.70 -0.20
N VAL A 83 -16.49 -3.68 0.25
CA VAL A 83 -15.17 -3.35 -0.29
C VAL A 83 -14.10 -4.31 0.23
N LEU A 84 -14.13 -4.67 1.52
CA LEU A 84 -13.16 -5.60 2.10
C LEU A 84 -13.24 -7.01 1.49
N ALA A 85 -14.45 -7.46 1.13
CA ALA A 85 -14.68 -8.79 0.58
C ALA A 85 -14.39 -8.91 -0.93
N GLU A 86 -14.18 -7.80 -1.64
CA GLU A 86 -13.84 -7.80 -3.09
C GLU A 86 -12.51 -8.50 -3.39
N SER A 87 -11.60 -8.58 -2.40
CA SER A 87 -10.27 -9.16 -2.56
C SER A 87 -9.92 -10.11 -1.43
N SER A 88 -9.17 -11.16 -1.74
CA SER A 88 -8.61 -12.07 -0.74
C SER A 88 -7.44 -11.46 0.04
N SER A 89 -6.94 -10.29 -0.38
CA SER A 89 -5.84 -9.57 0.26
C SER A 89 -6.05 -8.07 0.13
N TRP A 90 -5.80 -7.32 1.21
CA TRP A 90 -5.86 -5.86 1.17
C TRP A 90 -4.64 -5.24 0.49
N ILE A 91 -3.41 -5.54 0.92
CA ILE A 91 -2.18 -5.08 0.26
C ILE A 91 -1.34 -6.30 -0.11
N LEU A 92 -1.09 -6.50 -1.40
CA LEU A 92 -0.33 -7.63 -1.91
C LEU A 92 0.91 -7.17 -2.66
N PHE A 93 2.08 -7.58 -2.18
CA PHE A 93 3.36 -7.49 -2.89
C PHE A 93 3.66 -8.84 -3.51
N ASN A 94 3.76 -8.91 -4.83
CA ASN A 94 3.86 -10.16 -5.57
C ASN A 94 5.09 -10.21 -6.48
N HIS A 95 5.87 -11.29 -6.37
CA HIS A 95 7.03 -11.57 -7.23
C HIS A 95 8.10 -10.45 -7.20
N ILE A 96 8.44 -9.99 -5.99
CA ILE A 96 9.41 -8.89 -5.77
C ILE A 96 10.65 -9.44 -5.07
N ASN A 97 11.82 -8.96 -5.51
CA ASN A 97 13.10 -9.20 -4.86
C ASN A 97 13.58 -7.92 -4.18
N GLY A 98 14.00 -8.01 -2.91
CA GLY A 98 14.58 -6.87 -2.18
C GLY A 98 13.61 -5.73 -1.88
N LEU A 99 12.44 -6.09 -1.32
CA LEU A 99 11.48 -5.15 -0.75
C LEU A 99 11.73 -4.99 0.76
N PHE A 100 11.82 -3.75 1.23
CA PHE A 100 11.78 -3.40 2.65
C PHE A 100 10.56 -2.53 2.93
N ILE A 101 9.86 -2.80 4.03
CA ILE A 101 8.73 -2.00 4.50
C ILE A 101 9.03 -1.60 5.94
N SER A 102 8.90 -0.31 6.26
CA SER A 102 9.30 0.20 7.57
C SER A 102 8.41 1.32 8.07
N GLY A 103 8.25 1.38 9.38
CA GLY A 103 7.55 2.45 10.10
C GLY A 103 6.03 2.32 10.12
N GLY A 104 5.39 3.39 10.59
CA GLY A 104 3.98 3.72 10.37
C GLY A 104 2.95 2.75 10.94
N LEU A 105 1.69 3.00 10.57
CA LEU A 105 0.54 2.15 10.90
C LEU A 105 -0.12 1.65 9.62
N ILE A 106 -0.46 0.37 9.61
CA ILE A 106 -1.27 -0.27 8.56
C ILE A 106 -2.56 -0.76 9.24
N ASP A 107 -3.62 0.03 9.15
CA ASP A 107 -4.91 -0.24 9.77
C ASP A 107 -5.85 -0.97 8.79
N GLY A 108 -6.01 -2.28 9.00
CA GLY A 108 -6.82 -3.15 8.15
C GLY A 108 -8.34 -3.07 8.35
N GLN A 109 -8.84 -2.32 9.33
CA GLN A 109 -10.28 -2.18 9.63
C GLN A 109 -11.09 -3.52 9.62
N GLY A 110 -10.48 -4.60 10.11
CA GLY A 110 -10.98 -5.97 9.93
C GLY A 110 -12.27 -6.34 10.67
N THR A 111 -12.75 -5.50 11.60
CA THR A 111 -13.92 -5.79 12.45
C THR A 111 -15.17 -6.15 11.65
N ALA A 112 -15.44 -5.45 10.55
CA ALA A 112 -16.59 -5.74 9.69
C ALA A 112 -16.48 -7.14 9.04
N LEU A 113 -15.27 -7.53 8.62
CA LEU A 113 -15.01 -8.84 8.03
C LEU A 113 -15.12 -9.97 9.05
N TRP A 114 -14.59 -9.80 10.26
CA TRP A 114 -14.73 -10.80 11.32
C TRP A 114 -16.21 -11.02 11.67
N ASN A 115 -16.96 -9.94 11.91
CA ASN A 115 -18.40 -9.96 12.18
C ASN A 115 -19.22 -10.64 11.07
N TYR A 116 -18.80 -10.48 9.81
CA TYR A 116 -19.42 -11.16 8.66
C TYR A 116 -19.14 -12.68 8.65
N LYS A 117 -17.94 -13.10 9.06
CA LYS A 117 -17.52 -14.51 9.07
C LYS A 117 -17.94 -15.29 10.33
N HIS A 118 -18.53 -14.64 11.33
CA HIS A 118 -19.00 -15.31 12.54
C HIS A 118 -20.11 -16.34 12.22
N PRO A 119 -20.00 -17.59 12.71
CA PRO A 119 -21.00 -18.63 12.48
C PRO A 119 -22.37 -18.22 13.05
N GLY A 120 -23.44 -18.36 12.26
CA GLY A 120 -24.82 -18.00 12.61
C GLY A 120 -25.43 -16.85 11.82
N LYS A 121 -24.65 -16.18 10.94
CA LYS A 121 -25.17 -15.24 9.93
C LYS A 121 -24.93 -15.81 8.53
N SER A 122 -25.98 -15.84 7.70
CA SER A 122 -25.88 -16.34 6.32
C SER A 122 -25.03 -15.38 5.49
N CYS A 123 -23.88 -15.85 5.01
CA CYS A 123 -23.10 -15.18 3.98
C CYS A 123 -23.82 -15.35 2.62
N PRO A 124 -24.30 -14.30 1.95
CA PRO A 124 -24.60 -14.40 0.53
C PRO A 124 -23.31 -14.68 -0.25
N ILE A 125 -23.41 -15.65 -1.16
CA ILE A 125 -22.36 -16.07 -2.11
C ILE A 125 -22.40 -15.13 -3.30
#